data_AF-A0A352VMX8-F1
#
_entry.id   AF-A0A352VMX8-F1
#
_cell.length_a   1.000
_cell.length_b   1.000
_cell.length_c   1.000
_cell.angle_alpha   90.00
_cell.angle_beta   90.00
_cell.angle_gamma   90.00
#
_symmetry.space_group_name_H-M   'P 1'
#
loop_
_entity.id
_entity.type
_entity.pdbx_description
1 polymer ?
#
loop_
_entity_poly.entity_id
_entity_poly.type
_entity_poly.pdbx_seq_one_letter_code
_entity_poly.pdbx_strand_id
1 'polypeptide(L)'
;MPEGTPTEFRAVVQQFDETLQSRKRAEESERATRERYQSILDNAVFGMSLATLDGRFLEVNAALVSMLGYDSATALMEVGADSLYASPQARPRLVDEALQTQAVGNWEVDWLRADGSLISVRLNGKIIRLADGEPAFEMIVQDITDERHKENELRQSQKMEAIGKLAGSTHRSTWS
;
A
#
# COMPACT_ATOMS: atom_id res chain seq x y z
N MET A 1 -32.86 -54.29 -10.47
CA MET A 1 -31.76 -53.55 -11.13
C MET A 1 -32.39 -52.27 -11.67
N PRO A 2 -32.14 -51.07 -11.13
CA PRO A 2 -32.67 -49.87 -11.76
C PRO A 2 -31.77 -49.51 -12.95
N GLU A 3 -32.32 -49.65 -14.16
CA GLU A 3 -31.73 -49.17 -15.41
C GLU A 3 -31.94 -47.65 -15.49
N GLY A 4 -30.95 -46.88 -15.01
CA GLY A 4 -30.90 -45.44 -15.25
C GLY A 4 -30.72 -45.21 -16.76
N THR A 5 -31.50 -44.30 -17.34
CA THR A 5 -31.45 -44.01 -18.77
C THR A 5 -30.09 -43.38 -19.15
N PRO A 6 -29.57 -43.57 -20.38
CA PRO A 6 -28.30 -42.98 -20.80
C PRO A 6 -28.21 -41.44 -20.61
N THR A 7 -29.37 -40.78 -20.58
CA THR A 7 -29.52 -39.35 -20.32
C THR A 7 -29.25 -38.96 -18.87
N GLU A 8 -29.70 -39.77 -17.90
CA GLU A 8 -29.47 -39.52 -16.46
C GLU A 8 -28.00 -39.70 -16.09
N PHE A 9 -27.33 -40.71 -16.67
CA PHE A 9 -25.89 -40.90 -16.46
C PHE A 9 -25.06 -39.76 -17.05
N ARG A 10 -25.44 -39.26 -18.24
CA ARG A 10 -24.79 -38.11 -18.89
C ARG A 10 -24.96 -36.82 -18.07
N ALA A 11 -26.14 -36.60 -17.49
CA ALA A 11 -26.41 -35.45 -16.64
C ALA A 11 -25.57 -35.47 -15.36
N VAL A 12 -25.42 -36.63 -14.73
CA VAL A 12 -24.59 -36.78 -13.51
C VAL A 12 -23.11 -36.54 -13.79
N VAL A 13 -22.58 -37.06 -14.90
CA VAL A 13 -21.18 -36.82 -15.31
C VAL A 13 -20.95 -35.34 -15.61
N GLN A 14 -21.87 -34.69 -16.32
CA GLN A 14 -21.77 -33.26 -16.62
C GLN A 14 -21.82 -32.40 -15.36
N GLN A 15 -22.72 -32.71 -14.43
CA GLN A 15 -22.83 -32.01 -13.16
C GLN A 15 -21.57 -32.19 -12.28
N PHE A 16 -20.94 -33.37 -12.34
CA PHE A 16 -19.69 -33.64 -11.62
C PHE A 16 -18.51 -32.85 -12.22
N ASP A 17 -18.42 -32.77 -13.55
CA ASP A 17 -17.38 -31.99 -14.24
C ASP A 17 -17.53 -30.48 -13.96
N GLU A 18 -18.75 -29.96 -13.97
CA GLU A 18 -19.03 -28.55 -13.60
C GLU A 18 -18.65 -28.26 -12.15
N THR A 19 -18.93 -29.19 -11.24
CA THR A 19 -18.56 -29.08 -9.82
C THR A 19 -17.04 -29.09 -9.63
N LEU A 20 -16.32 -29.97 -10.34
CA LEU A 20 -14.85 -30.03 -10.30
C LEU A 20 -14.20 -28.77 -10.88
N GLN A 21 -14.74 -28.23 -11.97
CA GLN A 21 -14.25 -26.98 -12.54
C GLN A 21 -14.51 -25.79 -11.62
N SER A 22 -15.70 -25.72 -11.00
CA SER A 22 -16.04 -24.68 -10.02
C SER A 22 -15.10 -24.70 -8.82
N ARG A 23 -14.84 -25.89 -8.26
CA ARG A 23 -13.92 -26.08 -7.14
C ARG A 23 -12.48 -25.69 -7.49
N LYS A 24 -11.97 -26.12 -8.65
CA LYS A 24 -10.62 -25.74 -9.10
C LYS A 24 -10.46 -24.23 -9.27
N ARG A 25 -11.46 -23.55 -9.83
CA ARG A 25 -11.44 -22.08 -9.97
C ARG A 25 -11.46 -21.36 -8.62
N ALA A 26 -12.21 -21.87 -7.65
CA ALA A 26 -12.22 -21.33 -6.29
C ALA A 26 -10.86 -21.52 -5.60
N GLU A 27 -10.27 -22.73 -5.69
CA GLU A 27 -8.94 -23.04 -5.13
C GLU A 27 -7.82 -22.21 -5.81
N GLU A 28 -7.86 -22.04 -7.14
CA GLU A 28 -6.94 -21.19 -7.88
C GLU A 28 -7.11 -19.70 -7.55
N SER A 29 -8.35 -19.24 -7.36
CA SER A 29 -8.63 -17.86 -6.95
C SER A 29 -8.13 -17.57 -5.53
N GLU A 30 -8.35 -18.48 -4.59
CA GLU A 30 -7.81 -18.39 -3.23
C GLU A 30 -6.29 -18.45 -3.24
N ARG A 31 -5.70 -19.33 -4.05
CA ARG A 31 -4.26 -19.46 -4.19
C ARG A 31 -3.64 -18.22 -4.82
N ALA A 32 -4.19 -17.69 -5.91
CA ALA A 32 -3.72 -16.46 -6.55
C ALA A 32 -3.86 -15.25 -5.62
N THR A 33 -4.94 -15.22 -4.81
CA THR A 33 -5.10 -14.21 -3.76
C THR A 33 -4.01 -14.36 -2.71
N ARG A 34 -3.78 -15.57 -2.19
CA ARG A 34 -2.75 -15.86 -1.18
C ARG A 34 -1.34 -15.58 -1.68
N GLU A 35 -1.00 -15.98 -2.91
CA GLU A 35 0.29 -15.71 -3.56
C GLU A 35 0.47 -14.21 -3.83
N ARG A 36 -0.59 -13.49 -4.20
CA ARG A 36 -0.56 -12.02 -4.31
C ARG A 36 -0.36 -11.36 -2.94
N TYR A 37 -1.05 -11.83 -1.90
CA TYR A 37 -0.84 -11.35 -0.52
C TYR A 37 0.59 -11.66 -0.04
N GLN A 38 1.13 -12.85 -0.31
CA GLN A 38 2.51 -13.22 0.02
C GLN A 38 3.53 -12.39 -0.77
N SER A 39 3.30 -12.15 -2.06
CA SER A 39 4.19 -11.32 -2.88
C SER A 39 4.19 -9.85 -2.45
N ILE A 40 3.05 -9.35 -1.95
CA ILE A 40 2.96 -8.04 -1.27
C ILE A 40 3.81 -8.08 0.01
N LEU A 41 3.67 -9.11 0.84
CA LEU A 41 4.46 -9.25 2.08
C LEU A 41 5.99 -9.37 1.84
N ASP A 42 6.41 -10.00 0.74
CA ASP A 42 7.82 -10.35 0.49
C ASP A 42 8.66 -9.21 -0.13
N ASN A 43 8.07 -8.21 -0.79
CA ASN A 43 8.81 -7.17 -1.53
C ASN A 43 8.87 -5.78 -0.89
N ALA A 44 8.03 -5.51 0.11
CA ALA A 44 8.16 -4.35 1.00
C ALA A 44 7.62 -4.82 2.34
N VAL A 45 8.43 -4.78 3.40
CA VAL A 45 7.91 -5.14 4.73
C VAL A 45 6.95 -4.01 5.14
N PHE A 46 5.67 -4.15 4.80
CA PHE A 46 4.67 -3.11 5.01
C PHE A 46 4.51 -2.83 6.51
N GLY A 47 4.61 -1.57 6.87
CA GLY A 47 4.26 -1.12 8.20
C GLY A 47 2.75 -1.28 8.41
N MET A 48 2.35 -1.74 9.59
CA MET A 48 0.95 -1.81 9.98
C MET A 48 0.77 -1.14 11.32
N SER A 49 -0.32 -0.40 11.47
CA SER A 49 -0.68 0.23 12.72
C SER A 49 -2.18 0.27 12.92
N LEU A 50 -2.59 0.12 14.17
CA LEU A 50 -3.89 0.52 14.68
C LEU A 50 -3.68 1.76 15.56
N ALA A 51 -4.34 2.86 15.26
CA ALA A 51 -4.21 4.11 16.01
C ALA A 51 -5.56 4.78 16.22
N THR A 52 -5.72 5.50 17.32
CA THR A 52 -6.90 6.34 17.53
C THR A 52 -6.90 7.55 16.60
N LEU A 53 -8.06 8.22 16.44
CA LEU A 53 -8.15 9.41 15.57
C LEU A 53 -7.32 10.59 16.10
N ASP A 54 -7.02 10.65 17.39
CA ASP A 54 -6.11 11.63 18.02
C ASP A 54 -4.62 11.24 17.89
N GLY A 55 -4.30 10.10 17.27
CA GLY A 55 -2.93 9.76 16.88
C GLY A 55 -2.17 8.89 17.88
N ARG A 56 -2.82 8.37 18.91
CA ARG A 56 -2.23 7.40 19.82
C ARG A 56 -2.22 6.02 19.16
N PHE A 57 -1.03 5.41 19.06
CA PHE A 57 -0.92 4.03 18.60
C PHE A 57 -1.50 3.07 19.65
N LEU A 58 -2.30 2.11 19.18
CA LEU A 58 -2.82 0.99 19.94
C LEU A 58 -2.03 -0.28 19.62
N GLU A 59 -1.70 -0.49 18.35
CA GLU A 59 -0.87 -1.59 17.89
C GLU A 59 0.01 -1.13 16.72
N VAL A 60 1.22 -1.69 16.65
CA VAL A 60 2.15 -1.51 15.52
C VAL A 60 2.88 -2.83 15.27
N ASN A 61 3.18 -3.13 14.00
CA ASN A 61 3.99 -4.30 13.67
C ASN A 61 5.49 -3.98 13.69
N ALA A 62 6.32 -5.03 13.73
CA ALA A 62 7.79 -4.89 13.75
C ALA A 62 8.35 -4.22 12.49
N ALA A 63 7.64 -4.33 11.36
CA ALA A 63 8.02 -3.70 10.11
C ALA A 63 7.97 -2.17 10.22
N LEU A 64 6.89 -1.62 10.77
CA LEU A 64 6.72 -0.18 10.96
C LEU A 64 7.78 0.37 11.93
N VAL A 65 8.06 -0.37 13.00
CA VAL A 65 9.11 -0.02 13.97
C VAL A 65 10.47 0.07 13.28
N SER A 66 10.83 -0.95 12.49
CA SER A 66 12.09 -1.00 11.76
C SER A 66 12.18 0.08 10.67
N MET A 67 11.09 0.32 9.95
CA MET A 67 10.99 1.35 8.90
C MET A 67 11.24 2.77 9.45
N LEU A 68 10.69 3.05 10.63
CA LEU A 68 10.82 4.34 11.30
C LEU A 68 12.09 4.48 12.15
N GLY A 69 12.88 3.40 12.28
CA GLY A 69 14.14 3.41 13.02
C GLY A 69 14.01 3.51 14.53
N TYR A 70 12.88 3.07 15.11
CA TYR A 70 12.69 3.04 16.56
C TYR A 70 13.21 1.72 17.15
N ASP A 71 13.74 1.78 18.38
CA ASP A 71 14.30 0.61 19.06
C ASP A 71 13.23 -0.43 19.47
N SER A 72 11.99 0.00 19.65
CA SER A 72 10.88 -0.86 20.06
C SER A 72 9.52 -0.31 19.66
N ALA A 73 8.51 -1.18 19.63
CA ALA A 73 7.12 -0.78 19.48
C ALA A 73 6.68 0.22 20.56
N THR A 74 7.08 0.00 21.81
CA THR A 74 6.75 0.89 22.94
C THR A 74 7.29 2.30 22.71
N ALA A 75 8.55 2.44 22.31
CA ALA A 75 9.15 3.75 22.03
C ALA A 75 8.41 4.50 20.91
N LEU A 76 8.02 3.80 19.85
CA LEU A 76 7.21 4.38 18.77
C LEU A 76 5.82 4.79 19.27
N MET A 77 5.17 3.95 20.09
CA MET A 77 3.83 4.21 20.62
C MET A 77 3.79 5.42 21.56
N GLU A 78 4.84 5.66 22.35
CA GLU A 78 4.95 6.81 23.26
C GLU A 78 5.03 8.15 22.51
N VAL A 79 5.67 8.18 21.34
CA VAL A 79 5.83 9.39 20.53
C VAL A 79 4.54 9.76 19.78
N GLY A 80 3.71 8.76 19.45
CA GLY A 80 2.45 8.94 18.74
C GLY A 80 2.61 9.26 17.25
N ALA A 81 1.51 9.11 16.50
CA ALA A 81 1.49 9.28 15.05
C ALA A 81 1.72 10.73 14.61
N ASP A 82 1.29 11.73 15.40
CA ASP A 82 1.40 13.15 15.07
C ASP A 82 2.85 13.58 14.81
N SER A 83 3.76 13.09 15.66
CA SER A 83 5.19 13.40 15.62
C SER A 83 5.90 12.81 14.40
N LEU A 84 5.26 11.85 13.71
CA LEU A 84 5.84 11.26 12.49
C LEU A 84 5.71 12.20 11.29
N TYR A 85 4.74 13.13 11.26
CA TYR A 85 4.50 13.93 10.06
C TYR A 85 5.47 15.10 9.96
N ALA A 86 6.22 15.18 8.85
CA ALA A 86 7.13 16.30 8.59
C ALA A 86 6.39 17.65 8.45
N SER A 87 5.14 17.62 8.00
CA SER A 87 4.25 18.79 7.97
C SER A 87 3.14 18.65 9.00
N PRO A 88 2.99 19.61 9.92
CA PRO A 88 1.97 19.54 10.97
C PRO A 88 0.53 19.63 10.44
N GLN A 89 0.32 20.08 9.20
CA GLN A 89 -1.00 20.12 8.55
C GLN A 89 -1.35 18.84 7.81
N ALA A 90 -0.40 17.93 7.58
CA ALA A 90 -0.64 16.74 6.77
C ALA A 90 -1.57 15.75 7.46
N ARG A 91 -1.40 15.53 8.77
CA ARG A 91 -2.27 14.61 9.51
C ARG A 91 -3.71 15.12 9.68
N PRO A 92 -3.95 16.38 10.11
CA PRO A 92 -5.32 16.92 10.16
C PRO A 92 -6.08 16.76 8.84
N ARG A 93 -5.43 17.00 7.70
CA ARG A 93 -6.04 16.81 6.38
C ARG A 93 -6.41 15.36 6.09
N LEU A 94 -5.52 14.42 6.43
CA LEU A 94 -5.79 13.00 6.30
C LEU A 94 -6.99 12.59 7.15
N VAL A 95 -7.07 13.07 8.40
CA VAL A 95 -8.18 12.76 9.30
C VAL A 95 -9.49 13.32 8.76
N ASP A 96 -9.52 14.58 8.33
CA ASP A 96 -10.70 15.22 7.77
C ASP A 96 -11.23 14.49 6.53
N GLU A 97 -10.33 14.11 5.61
CA GLU A 97 -10.71 13.36 4.41
C GLU A 97 -11.23 11.97 4.76
N ALA A 98 -10.53 11.25 5.64
CA ALA A 98 -10.92 9.91 6.03
C ALA A 98 -12.26 9.88 6.79
N LEU A 99 -12.58 10.92 7.56
CA LEU A 99 -13.89 11.03 8.21
C LEU A 99 -15.02 11.17 7.20
N GLN A 100 -14.78 11.81 6.06
CA GLN A 100 -15.76 11.97 4.98
C GLN A 100 -15.93 10.69 4.14
N THR A 101 -14.83 9.98 3.87
CA THR A 101 -14.81 8.83 2.94
C THR A 101 -14.83 7.48 3.65
N GLN A 102 -14.61 7.46 4.97
CA GLN A 102 -14.36 6.28 5.81
C GLN A 102 -13.13 5.46 5.40
N ALA A 103 -12.26 6.01 4.55
CA ALA A 103 -11.08 5.33 4.02
C ALA A 103 -9.89 6.30 3.83
N VAL A 104 -8.69 5.73 3.80
CA VAL A 104 -7.47 6.41 3.36
C VAL A 104 -6.94 5.61 2.17
N GLY A 105 -6.82 6.24 1.00
CA GLY A 105 -6.38 5.56 -0.22
C GLY A 105 -5.24 6.30 -0.89
N ASN A 106 -4.11 5.62 -1.08
CA ASN A 106 -2.92 6.13 -1.76
C ASN A 106 -2.45 7.51 -1.27
N TRP A 107 -2.57 7.77 0.03
CA TRP A 107 -2.15 9.06 0.59
C TRP A 107 -0.65 9.09 0.76
N GLU A 108 0.05 9.92 -0.02
CA GLU A 108 1.50 10.05 0.06
C GLU A 108 1.89 11.23 0.94
N VAL A 109 2.81 11.00 1.86
CA VAL A 109 3.26 12.00 2.84
C VAL A 109 4.68 11.72 3.27
N ASP A 110 5.39 12.77 3.65
CA ASP A 110 6.72 12.65 4.23
C ASP A 110 6.63 12.49 5.76
N TRP A 111 7.28 11.46 6.25
CA TRP A 111 7.45 11.18 7.67
C TRP A 111 8.88 11.39 8.14
N LEU A 112 9.03 11.60 9.45
CA LEU A 112 10.29 11.68 10.16
C LEU A 112 10.58 10.34 10.86
N ARG A 113 11.78 9.80 10.63
CA ARG A 113 12.32 8.69 11.42
C ARG A 113 12.79 9.17 12.80
N ALA A 114 13.09 8.23 13.69
CA ALA A 114 13.61 8.53 15.03
C ALA A 114 14.91 9.37 15.02
N ASP A 115 15.73 9.24 13.98
CA ASP A 115 16.96 10.03 13.79
C ASP A 115 16.73 11.40 13.13
N GLY A 116 15.47 11.73 12.80
CA GLY A 116 15.07 12.97 12.11
C GLY A 116 15.22 12.94 10.58
N SER A 117 15.68 11.82 9.99
CA SER A 117 15.71 11.67 8.54
C SER A 117 14.30 11.56 7.97
N LEU A 118 14.13 12.04 6.72
CA LEU A 118 12.86 11.98 6.02
C LEU A 118 12.68 10.65 5.30
N ILE A 119 11.44 10.17 5.29
CA ILE A 119 10.96 9.10 4.41
C ILE A 119 9.69 9.53 3.71
N SER A 120 9.55 9.13 2.45
CA SER A 120 8.27 9.26 1.77
C SER A 120 7.50 7.97 1.96
N VAL A 121 6.30 8.06 2.53
CA VAL A 121 5.42 6.91 2.75
C VAL A 121 4.11 7.05 1.98
N ARG A 122 3.58 5.92 1.55
CA ARG A 122 2.22 5.79 1.03
C ARG A 122 1.34 5.11 2.07
N LEU A 123 0.27 5.77 2.45
CA LEU A 123 -0.68 5.34 3.46
C LEU A 123 -1.96 4.82 2.80
N ASN A 124 -2.40 3.66 3.25
CA ASN A 124 -3.69 3.07 2.90
C ASN A 124 -4.36 2.55 4.17
N GLY A 125 -5.66 2.67 4.27
CA GLY A 125 -6.37 2.20 5.46
C GLY A 125 -7.83 2.59 5.49
N LYS A 126 -8.43 2.42 6.67
CA LYS A 126 -9.83 2.72 6.91
C LYS A 126 -10.08 3.07 8.37
N ILE A 127 -11.23 3.68 8.61
CA ILE A 127 -11.74 3.88 9.97
C ILE A 127 -12.52 2.62 10.35
N ILE A 128 -12.15 2.01 11.47
CA ILE A 128 -12.87 0.91 12.11
C ILE A 128 -13.44 1.35 13.45
N ARG A 129 -14.38 0.58 14.01
CA ARG A 129 -14.84 0.75 15.39
C ARG A 129 -14.21 -0.31 16.28
N LEU A 130 -13.63 0.12 17.40
CA LEU A 130 -13.12 -0.74 18.44
C LEU A 130 -14.26 -1.39 19.23
N ALA A 131 -13.92 -2.32 20.13
CA ALA A 131 -14.89 -3.05 20.95
C ALA A 131 -15.71 -2.13 21.89
N ASP A 132 -15.15 -1.01 22.29
CA ASP A 132 -15.82 0.04 23.09
C ASP A 132 -16.65 1.02 22.24
N GLY A 133 -16.62 0.88 20.90
CA GLY A 133 -17.34 1.72 19.95
C GLY A 133 -16.56 2.92 19.43
N GLU A 134 -15.37 3.19 19.98
CA GLU A 134 -14.51 4.32 19.57
C GLU A 134 -13.92 4.10 18.17
N PRO A 135 -13.83 5.15 17.33
CA PRO A 135 -13.23 5.04 16.01
C PRO A 135 -11.70 4.96 16.08
N ALA A 136 -11.12 4.14 15.22
CA ALA A 136 -9.67 3.98 15.08
C ALA A 136 -9.28 3.81 13.60
N PHE A 137 -8.08 4.25 13.27
CA PHE A 137 -7.43 4.01 11.99
C PHE A 137 -6.72 2.65 11.99
N GLU A 138 -7.13 1.78 11.08
CA GLU A 138 -6.36 0.60 10.69
C GLU A 138 -5.60 0.94 9.39
N MET A 139 -4.26 1.02 9.47
CA MET A 139 -3.40 1.54 8.42
C MET A 139 -2.33 0.54 7.99
N ILE A 140 -2.04 0.58 6.69
CA ILE A 140 -0.90 -0.04 6.03
C ILE A 140 -0.02 1.09 5.47
N VAL A 141 1.28 0.97 5.71
CA VAL A 141 2.30 1.96 5.39
C VAL A 141 3.33 1.32 4.47
N GLN A 142 3.57 1.95 3.33
CA GLN A 142 4.62 1.56 2.40
C GLN A 142 5.70 2.64 2.39
N ASP A 143 6.97 2.25 2.58
CA ASP A 143 8.09 3.14 2.27
C ASP A 143 8.27 3.20 0.74
N ILE A 144 8.14 4.40 0.17
CA ILE A 144 8.28 4.67 -1.26
C ILE A 144 9.47 5.61 -1.55
N THR A 145 10.37 5.77 -0.58
CA THR A 145 11.53 6.67 -0.67
C THR A 145 12.40 6.33 -1.88
N ASP A 146 12.75 5.05 -2.07
CA ASP A 146 13.55 4.59 -3.20
C ASP A 146 12.84 4.79 -4.55
N GLU A 147 11.52 4.59 -4.59
CA GLU A 147 10.69 4.81 -5.79
C GLU A 147 10.74 6.29 -6.19
N ARG A 148 10.56 7.20 -5.22
CA ARG A 148 10.64 8.65 -5.41
C ARG A 148 12.02 9.12 -5.86
N HIS A 149 13.09 8.57 -5.28
CA HIS A 149 14.46 8.90 -5.71
C HIS A 149 14.69 8.52 -7.16
N LYS A 150 14.33 7.30 -7.56
CA LYS A 150 14.47 6.81 -8.94
C LYS A 150 13.63 7.62 -9.93
N GLU A 151 12.39 7.96 -9.57
CA GLU A 151 11.52 8.78 -10.40
C GLU A 151 12.12 10.18 -10.63
N ASN A 152 12.66 10.80 -9.57
CA ASN A 152 13.23 12.14 -9.67
C ASN A 152 14.53 12.17 -10.47
N GLU A 153 15.40 11.15 -10.32
CA GLU A 153 16.62 10.98 -11.14
C GLU A 153 16.28 10.84 -12.62
N LEU A 154 15.31 9.98 -12.95
CA LEU A 154 14.86 9.78 -14.34
C LEU A 154 14.32 11.09 -14.92
N ARG A 155 13.50 11.81 -14.16
CA ARG A 155 12.94 13.10 -14.57
C ARG A 155 14.02 14.16 -14.80
N GLN A 156 15.06 14.19 -13.97
CA GLN A 156 16.19 15.10 -14.16
C GLN A 156 16.99 14.73 -15.42
N SER A 157 17.26 13.45 -15.65
CA SER A 157 17.94 12.98 -16.85
C SER A 157 17.19 13.36 -18.13
N GLN A 158 15.86 13.15 -18.17
CA GLN A 158 15.02 13.51 -19.31
C GLN A 158 15.01 15.02 -19.58
N LYS A 159 14.95 15.85 -18.53
CA LYS A 159 15.07 17.31 -18.68
C LYS A 159 16.42 17.73 -19.27
N MET A 160 17.51 17.11 -18.80
CA MET A 160 18.85 17.42 -19.28
C MET A 160 19.03 17.02 -20.75
N GLU A 161 18.51 15.86 -21.15
CA GLU A 161 18.53 15.41 -22.55
C GLU A 161 17.75 16.36 -23.48
N ALA A 162 16.57 16.82 -23.05
CA ALA A 162 15.75 17.76 -23.81
C ALA A 162 16.44 19.12 -24.01
N ILE A 163 17.13 19.64 -22.98
CA ILE A 163 17.90 20.89 -23.07
C ILE A 163 19.11 20.72 -24.01
N GLY A 164 19.82 19.58 -23.93
CA GLY A 164 20.96 19.28 -24.80
C GLY A 164 20.60 19.23 -26.29
N LYS A 165 19.43 18.65 -26.64
CA LYS A 165 18.94 18.59 -28.03
C LYS A 165 18.60 19.97 -28.61
N LEU A 166 18.09 20.89 -27.80
CA LEU A 166 17.76 22.26 -28.22
C LEU A 166 19.01 23.16 -28.36
N ALA A 167 20.04 22.93 -27.53
CA ALA A 167 21.31 23.65 -27.65
C ALA A 167 22.12 23.19 -28.90
N GLY A 168 21.99 21.93 -29.31
CA GLY A 168 22.67 21.40 -30.50
C GLY A 168 22.11 21.87 -31.85
N SER A 169 20.87 22.35 -31.90
CA SER A 169 20.22 22.81 -33.15
C SER A 169 20.44 24.30 -33.47
N THR A 170 20.87 25.10 -32.50
CA THR A 170 21.08 26.57 -32.67
C THR A 170 22.44 26.95 -33.28
N HIS A 171 23.34 26.00 -33.52
CA HIS A 171 24.68 26.27 -34.09
C HIS A 171 24.85 25.98 -35.59
N ARG A 172 23.78 25.62 -36.33
CA ARG A 172 23.90 25.17 -37.74
C ARG A 172 23.29 26.11 -38.79
N SER A 173 23.08 27.38 -38.48
CA SER A 173 22.44 28.30 -39.44
C SER A 173 22.84 29.76 -39.25
N THR A 174 24.12 30.09 -39.35
CA THR A 174 24.59 31.45 -39.67
C THR A 174 25.99 31.37 -40.25
N TRP A 175 26.14 31.14 -41.57
CA TRP A 175 27.25 31.64 -42.41
C TRP A 175 26.86 31.31 -43.86
N SER A 176 26.33 32.29 -44.58
CA SER A 176 26.40 32.39 -46.05
C SER A 176 26.41 33.86 -46.45
#